data_AF-A0A484BRU1-F1
#
_entry.id   AF-A0A484BRU1-F1
#
_cell.length_a   1.000
_cell.length_b   1.000
_cell.length_c   1.000
_cell.angle_alpha   90.00
_cell.angle_beta   90.00
_cell.angle_gamma   90.00
#
_symmetry.space_group_name_H-M   'P 1'
#
loop_
_entity.id
_entity.type
_entity.pdbx_description
1 polymer ?
#
loop_
_entity_poly.entity_id
_entity_poly.type
_entity_poly.pdbx_seq_one_letter_code
_entity_poly.pdbx_strand_id
1 'polypeptide(L)'
;MFRLCLLLALGCTGGWSIETEQQLELVPIIKSLAEQKNDGSYFFAYEGADGSYREEVGIVRRSKNHMRSADDEDVHSAAAAAAAVADNNNNNNNDGDDNDDDDTELEVSGVYSYIDSDGQQVEVSYVADKNGFVPVGTNIPKEISDAARSAVQSLEVRAGKRN
;
A
#
# COMPACT_ATOMS: atom_id res chain seq x y z
N MET A 1 -41.87 -36.90 -53.75
CA MET A 1 -43.08 -37.24 -52.97
C MET A 1 -42.71 -38.43 -52.08
N PHE A 2 -42.33 -38.17 -50.82
CA PHE A 2 -43.04 -38.63 -49.59
C PHE A 2 -43.13 -40.17 -49.47
N ARG A 3 -42.73 -40.86 -48.41
CA ARG A 3 -42.26 -40.56 -47.05
C ARG A 3 -41.83 -41.91 -46.43
N LEU A 4 -41.21 -41.84 -45.25
CA LEU A 4 -41.22 -42.87 -44.19
C LEU A 4 -40.10 -43.94 -44.20
N CYS A 5 -38.97 -43.61 -43.56
CA CYS A 5 -38.17 -44.57 -42.79
C CYS A 5 -38.02 -44.09 -41.34
N LEU A 6 -38.02 -45.09 -40.47
CA LEU A 6 -38.28 -45.12 -39.04
C LEU A 6 -37.06 -44.69 -38.19
N LEU A 7 -37.34 -43.85 -37.18
CA LEU A 7 -36.70 -43.63 -35.87
C LEU A 7 -35.31 -44.23 -35.57
N LEU A 8 -34.39 -43.37 -35.12
CA LEU A 8 -33.43 -43.70 -34.06
C LEU A 8 -33.08 -42.45 -33.23
N ALA A 9 -33.40 -42.52 -31.94
CA ALA A 9 -33.13 -41.51 -30.94
C ALA A 9 -31.62 -41.37 -30.69
N LEU A 10 -31.12 -40.14 -30.66
CA LEU A 10 -29.94 -39.80 -29.87
C LEU A 10 -30.23 -38.48 -29.17
N GLY A 11 -30.04 -38.50 -27.85
CA GLY A 11 -30.42 -37.41 -26.96
C GLY A 11 -29.89 -36.08 -27.44
N CYS A 12 -30.68 -35.03 -27.18
CA CYS A 12 -30.13 -33.71 -26.98
C CYS A 12 -29.13 -33.84 -25.83
N THR A 13 -27.88 -34.16 -26.18
CA THR A 13 -26.72 -34.02 -25.33
C THR A 13 -26.86 -32.63 -24.76
N GLY A 14 -27.00 -32.56 -23.43
CA GLY A 14 -27.21 -31.32 -22.71
C GLY A 14 -26.35 -30.25 -23.32
N GLY A 15 -26.96 -29.10 -23.62
CA GLY A 15 -26.25 -27.95 -24.15
C GLY A 15 -24.96 -27.85 -23.36
N TRP A 16 -23.85 -27.99 -24.06
CA TRP A 16 -22.56 -27.65 -23.50
C TRP A 16 -22.65 -26.15 -23.26
N SER A 17 -23.17 -25.77 -22.10
CA SER A 17 -22.69 -24.58 -21.44
C SER A 17 -21.22 -24.89 -21.19
N ILE A 18 -20.40 -24.63 -22.21
CA ILE A 18 -19.00 -24.32 -21.99
C ILE A 18 -19.09 -23.00 -21.23
N GLU A 19 -19.24 -23.14 -19.91
CA GLU A 19 -18.85 -22.11 -18.98
C GLU A 19 -17.37 -21.93 -19.28
N THR A 20 -17.07 -20.90 -20.07
CA THR A 20 -15.70 -20.47 -20.29
C THR A 20 -15.20 -20.10 -18.91
N GLU A 21 -14.59 -21.07 -18.22
CA GLU A 21 -13.74 -20.80 -17.08
C GLU A 21 -12.79 -19.73 -17.57
N GLN A 22 -12.98 -18.49 -17.12
CA GLN A 22 -12.07 -17.39 -17.40
C GLN A 22 -10.77 -17.80 -16.73
N GLN A 23 -9.93 -18.46 -17.51
CA GLN A 23 -8.61 -18.90 -17.12
C GLN A 23 -7.83 -17.61 -16.90
N LEU A 24 -7.76 -17.18 -15.64
CA LEU A 24 -6.99 -16.01 -15.22
C LEU A 24 -5.54 -16.29 -15.61
N GLU A 25 -5.12 -15.77 -16.76
CA GLU A 25 -3.74 -15.84 -17.20
C GLU A 25 -2.92 -15.00 -16.21
N LEU A 26 -2.04 -15.67 -15.47
CA LEU A 26 -1.19 -14.99 -14.50
C LEU A 26 -0.23 -14.07 -15.25
N VAL A 27 -0.38 -12.75 -15.08
CA VAL A 27 0.58 -11.77 -15.60
C VAL A 27 1.89 -11.88 -14.79
N PRO A 28 3.02 -12.23 -15.41
CA PRO A 28 4.28 -12.36 -14.69
C PRO A 28 4.85 -10.98 -14.30
N ILE A 29 5.49 -10.92 -13.14
CA ILE A 29 6.27 -9.76 -12.71
C ILE A 29 7.68 -9.89 -13.31
N ILE A 30 8.09 -8.90 -14.09
CA ILE A 30 9.41 -8.84 -14.75
C ILE A 30 10.46 -8.26 -13.80
N LYS A 31 10.10 -7.21 -13.04
CA LYS A 31 10.97 -6.60 -12.04
C LYS A 31 10.18 -6.33 -10.77
N SER A 32 10.83 -6.52 -9.62
CA SER A 32 10.29 -6.17 -8.32
C SER A 32 11.43 -5.72 -7.41
N LEU A 33 11.24 -4.61 -6.72
CA LEU A 33 12.16 -4.06 -5.73
C LEU A 33 11.34 -3.61 -4.52
N ALA A 34 11.74 -4.08 -3.33
CA ALA A 34 11.16 -3.63 -2.07
C ALA A 34 12.30 -3.44 -1.07
N GLU A 35 12.51 -2.20 -0.65
CA GLU A 35 13.53 -1.82 0.32
C GLU A 35 12.85 -1.16 1.51
N GLN A 36 13.15 -1.64 2.71
CA GLN A 36 12.69 -1.04 3.95
C GLN A 36 13.90 -0.50 4.71
N LYS A 37 13.81 0.75 5.15
CA LYS A 37 14.84 1.41 5.95
C LYS A 37 14.55 1.25 7.44
N ASN A 38 15.60 1.35 8.24
CA ASN A 38 15.51 1.30 9.71
C ASN A 38 14.70 2.46 10.32
N ASP A 39 14.54 3.57 9.58
CA ASP A 39 13.76 4.73 9.99
C ASP A 39 12.24 4.56 9.76
N GLY A 40 11.81 3.43 9.20
CA GLY A 40 10.42 3.12 8.84
C GLY A 40 10.04 3.54 7.42
N SER A 41 10.89 4.31 6.74
CA SER A 41 10.69 4.65 5.32
C SER A 41 10.88 3.43 4.43
N TYR A 42 10.23 3.41 3.28
CA TYR A 42 10.35 2.31 2.32
C TYR A 42 10.35 2.81 0.88
N PHE A 43 10.87 1.98 0.00
CA PHE A 43 10.77 2.08 -1.45
C PHE A 43 10.18 0.77 -1.98
N PHE A 44 9.19 0.86 -2.84
CA PHE A 44 8.57 -0.28 -3.48
C PHE A 44 8.36 0.01 -4.96
N ALA A 45 8.76 -0.90 -5.84
CA ALA A 45 8.47 -0.80 -7.26
C ALA A 45 8.29 -2.18 -7.91
N TYR A 46 7.46 -2.25 -8.94
CA TYR A 46 7.37 -3.42 -9.81
C TYR A 46 7.07 -3.06 -11.26
N GLU A 47 7.39 -3.98 -12.16
CA GLU A 47 7.07 -3.95 -13.59
C GLU A 47 6.49 -5.31 -13.99
N GLY A 48 5.26 -5.32 -14.49
CA GLY A 48 4.57 -6.49 -15.03
C GLY A 48 4.83 -6.69 -16.53
N ALA A 49 4.67 -7.92 -17.00
CA ALA A 49 4.87 -8.26 -18.42
C ALA A 49 3.78 -7.70 -19.34
N ASP A 50 2.65 -7.29 -18.79
CA ASP A 50 1.57 -6.59 -19.45
C ASP A 50 1.83 -5.08 -19.61
N GLY A 51 3.00 -4.59 -19.18
CA GLY A 51 3.34 -3.17 -19.17
C GLY A 51 2.80 -2.41 -17.96
N SER A 52 2.21 -3.09 -16.98
CA SER A 52 1.88 -2.47 -15.70
C SER A 52 3.15 -2.09 -14.93
N TYR A 53 3.12 -0.91 -14.31
CA TYR A 53 4.25 -0.40 -13.54
C TYR A 53 3.74 0.33 -12.30
N ARG A 54 4.47 0.19 -11.19
CA ARG A 54 4.24 0.96 -9.97
C ARG A 54 5.57 1.27 -9.31
N GLU A 55 5.66 2.47 -8.75
CA GLU A 55 6.72 2.90 -7.86
C GLU A 55 6.10 3.72 -6.73
N GLU A 56 6.55 3.48 -5.50
CA GLU A 56 6.05 4.12 -4.30
C GLU A 56 7.18 4.31 -3.29
N VAL A 57 7.19 5.47 -2.67
CA VAL A 57 8.12 5.84 -1.60
C VAL A 57 7.30 6.31 -0.41
N GLY A 58 7.49 5.67 0.73
CA GLY A 58 6.98 6.14 2.02
C GLY A 58 8.11 6.73 2.85
N ILE A 59 7.95 7.97 3.31
CA ILE A 59 8.93 8.68 4.15
C ILE A 59 8.31 8.94 5.51
N VAL A 60 8.95 8.42 6.57
CA VAL A 60 8.56 8.68 7.95
C VAL A 60 9.36 9.88 8.47
N ARG A 61 8.66 10.95 8.85
CA ARG A 61 9.24 12.13 9.48
C ARG A 61 8.91 12.12 10.96
N ARG A 62 9.91 11.88 11.81
CA ARG A 62 9.80 12.03 13.26
C ARG A 62 10.03 13.47 13.69
N SER A 63 9.17 13.97 14.57
CA SER A 63 9.35 15.25 15.25
C SER A 63 10.56 15.15 16.20
N LYS A 64 11.31 16.25 16.33
CA LYS A 64 12.60 16.29 17.04
C LYS A 64 12.49 16.02 18.54
N ASN A 65 11.28 15.96 19.09
CA ASN A 65 11.07 15.70 20.52
C ASN A 65 11.37 14.24 20.91
N HIS A 66 11.41 13.31 19.95
CA HIS A 66 11.77 11.90 20.16
C HIS A 66 13.09 11.51 19.45
N MET A 67 14.09 12.38 19.47
CA MET A 67 15.48 11.91 19.34
C MET A 67 15.98 11.66 20.76
N ARG A 68 15.64 10.50 21.35
CA ARG A 68 16.46 9.98 22.45
C ARG A 68 17.89 9.94 21.91
N SER A 69 18.75 10.70 22.57
CA SER A 69 20.17 10.85 22.26
C SER A 69 20.75 9.52 21.80
N ALA A 70 21.48 9.53 20.68
CA ALA A 70 22.32 8.42 20.24
C ALA A 70 23.49 8.12 21.21
N ASP A 71 23.38 8.55 22.47
CA ASP A 71 24.31 8.38 23.59
C ASP A 71 23.72 7.46 24.70
N ASP A 72 22.53 6.86 24.52
CA ASP A 72 22.08 5.76 25.39
C ASP A 72 22.77 4.45 24.96
N GLU A 73 24.05 4.38 25.35
CA GLU A 73 24.94 3.23 25.35
C GLU A 73 24.27 1.95 25.87
N ASP A 74 24.70 0.83 25.30
CA ASP A 74 24.54 -0.53 25.84
C ASP A 74 24.80 -0.58 27.35
N VAL A 75 23.73 -0.59 28.15
CA VAL A 75 23.76 -1.05 29.56
C VAL A 75 23.08 -2.40 29.70
N HIS A 76 23.53 -3.37 28.92
CA HIS A 76 23.58 -4.77 29.37
C HIS A 76 25.03 -5.19 29.72
N SER A 77 25.81 -4.25 30.24
CA SER A 77 27.05 -4.52 30.98
C SER A 77 26.71 -5.18 32.32
N ALA A 78 27.02 -6.48 32.39
CA ALA A 78 27.71 -7.15 33.49
C ALA A 78 27.63 -6.55 34.92
N ALA A 79 27.30 -7.46 35.86
CA ALA A 79 27.81 -7.58 37.24
C ALA A 79 26.88 -7.19 38.42
N ALA A 80 26.17 -8.20 38.95
CA ALA A 80 26.03 -8.49 40.39
C ALA A 80 25.35 -9.87 40.53
N ALA A 81 26.11 -10.96 40.71
CA ALA A 81 26.39 -11.55 42.02
C ALA A 81 25.13 -11.91 42.83
N ALA A 82 24.84 -13.21 42.88
CA ALA A 82 24.29 -13.98 44.00
C ALA A 82 22.99 -13.49 44.69
N ALA A 83 21.88 -14.23 44.51
CA ALA A 83 21.06 -14.79 45.60
C ALA A 83 19.76 -15.42 45.04
N ALA A 84 19.27 -16.41 45.78
CA ALA A 84 18.19 -17.32 45.43
C ALA A 84 16.77 -16.70 45.47
N VAL A 85 15.89 -17.28 44.64
CA VAL A 85 14.46 -17.61 44.87
C VAL A 85 13.63 -16.64 45.72
N ALA A 86 12.68 -15.93 45.10
CA ALA A 86 11.31 -15.76 45.57
C ALA A 86 10.41 -15.15 44.48
N ASP A 87 9.29 -15.81 44.25
CA ASP A 87 8.16 -15.41 43.42
C ASP A 87 7.53 -14.09 43.91
N ASN A 88 7.35 -13.11 43.02
CA ASN A 88 6.18 -12.23 43.08
C ASN A 88 5.90 -11.57 41.73
N ASN A 89 4.93 -12.16 41.05
CA ASN A 89 4.02 -11.56 40.10
C ASN A 89 3.83 -10.03 40.33
N ASN A 90 4.42 -9.22 39.45
CA ASN A 90 3.79 -7.95 39.07
C ASN A 90 3.46 -8.00 37.57
N ASN A 91 2.33 -8.62 37.28
CA ASN A 91 1.43 -8.23 36.21
C ASN A 91 1.21 -6.70 36.26
N ASN A 92 2.10 -5.96 35.60
CA ASN A 92 1.72 -4.73 34.92
C ASN A 92 1.51 -5.07 33.45
N ASN A 93 0.48 -5.87 33.16
CA ASN A 93 -0.22 -5.77 31.88
C ASN A 93 -0.94 -4.42 31.89
N ASN A 94 -0.21 -3.36 31.61
CA ASN A 94 -0.80 -2.17 31.03
C ASN A 94 0.28 -1.29 30.42
N ASP A 95 0.80 -1.70 29.27
CA ASP A 95 1.24 -0.73 28.28
C ASP A 95 0.64 -1.22 26.97
N GLY A 96 -0.70 -1.11 26.90
CA GLY A 96 -1.34 -0.84 25.62
C GLY A 96 -0.78 0.50 25.17
N ASP A 97 0.42 0.43 24.61
CA ASP A 97 1.13 1.52 23.97
C ASP A 97 0.42 1.71 22.63
N ASP A 98 -0.84 2.14 22.72
CA ASP A 98 -1.55 2.84 21.67
C ASP A 98 -0.82 4.18 21.53
N ASN A 99 0.44 4.13 21.09
CA ASN A 99 1.15 5.28 20.56
C ASN A 99 0.43 5.63 19.26
N ASP A 100 -0.68 6.35 19.40
CA ASP A 100 -0.99 7.42 18.48
C ASP A 100 0.17 8.43 18.58
N ASP A 101 1.31 8.06 18.00
CA ASP A 101 2.58 8.79 18.02
C ASP A 101 2.38 10.05 17.17
N ASP A 102 1.77 11.08 17.75
CA ASP A 102 1.41 12.35 17.11
C ASP A 102 2.63 13.14 16.61
N ASP A 103 3.82 12.67 16.99
CA ASP A 103 5.11 13.13 16.54
C ASP A 103 5.62 12.44 15.26
N THR A 104 4.91 11.46 14.69
CA THR A 104 5.30 10.81 13.43
C THR A 104 4.39 11.23 12.27
N GLU A 105 4.98 11.81 11.23
CA GLU A 105 4.28 12.19 10.01
C GLU A 105 4.75 11.31 8.85
N LEU A 106 3.81 10.60 8.23
CA LEU A 106 4.06 9.79 7.04
C LEU A 106 3.69 10.57 5.78
N GLU A 107 4.61 10.62 4.83
CA GLU A 107 4.36 11.05 3.45
C GLU A 107 4.58 9.87 2.51
N VAL A 108 3.57 9.52 1.73
CA VAL A 108 3.64 8.50 0.69
C VAL A 108 3.50 9.18 -0.66
N SER A 109 4.45 8.97 -1.55
CA SER A 109 4.38 9.43 -2.93
C SER A 109 4.61 8.28 -3.88
N GLY A 110 4.01 8.34 -5.06
CA GLY A 110 4.16 7.26 -6.02
C GLY A 110 3.64 7.58 -7.39
N VAL A 111 3.92 6.66 -8.30
CA VAL A 111 3.40 6.64 -9.66
C VAL A 111 2.97 5.22 -9.99
N TYR A 112 1.89 5.09 -10.73
CA TYR A 112 1.55 3.84 -11.40
C TYR A 112 1.13 4.12 -12.84
N SER A 113 1.38 3.13 -13.70
CA SER A 113 0.89 3.16 -15.07
C SER A 113 0.50 1.78 -15.57
N TYR A 114 -0.39 1.76 -16.56
CA TYR A 114 -0.85 0.55 -17.22
C TYR A 114 -1.37 0.90 -18.62
N ILE A 115 -1.57 -0.12 -19.45
CA ILE A 115 -2.21 0.00 -20.76
C ILE A 115 -3.70 -0.33 -20.60
N ASP A 116 -4.58 0.59 -20.98
CA ASP A 116 -6.02 0.38 -20.91
C ASP A 116 -6.57 -0.49 -22.06
N SER A 117 -7.88 -0.71 -22.08
CA SER A 117 -8.55 -1.51 -23.10
C SER A 117 -8.43 -0.95 -24.52
N ASP A 118 -8.16 0.36 -24.64
CA ASP A 118 -7.99 1.05 -25.92
C ASP A 118 -6.52 1.09 -26.37
N GLY A 119 -5.61 0.50 -25.58
CA GLY A 119 -4.17 0.50 -25.83
C GLY A 119 -3.48 1.81 -25.43
N GLN A 120 -4.17 2.69 -24.70
CA GLN A 120 -3.61 3.96 -24.24
C GLN A 120 -2.92 3.76 -22.89
N GLN A 121 -1.79 4.42 -22.69
CA GLN A 121 -1.11 4.42 -21.41
C GLN A 121 -1.84 5.34 -20.44
N VAL A 122 -2.35 4.74 -19.36
CA VAL A 122 -2.82 5.46 -18.19
C VAL A 122 -1.65 5.63 -17.24
N GLU A 123 -1.41 6.86 -16.78
CA GLU A 123 -0.40 7.17 -15.78
C GLU A 123 -1.01 8.06 -14.71
N VAL A 124 -0.71 7.75 -13.45
CA VAL A 124 -1.14 8.52 -12.28
C VAL A 124 0.03 8.66 -11.33
N SER A 125 0.34 9.90 -10.96
CA SER A 125 1.23 10.28 -9.87
C SER A 125 0.42 10.77 -8.67
N TYR A 126 0.91 10.58 -7.46
CA TYR A 126 0.25 11.03 -6.26
C TYR A 126 1.21 11.37 -5.13
N VAL A 127 0.72 12.22 -4.22
CA VAL A 127 1.31 12.49 -2.91
C VAL A 127 0.21 12.38 -1.87
N ALA A 128 0.49 11.69 -0.77
CA ALA A 128 -0.39 11.46 0.37
C ALA A 128 0.36 11.80 1.66
N ASP A 129 -0.19 12.68 2.48
CA ASP A 129 0.38 13.05 3.77
C ASP A 129 -0.75 13.34 4.79
N LYS A 130 -0.44 13.93 5.95
CA LYS A 130 -1.44 14.31 6.95
C LYS A 130 -2.47 15.33 6.44
N ASN A 131 -2.13 16.08 5.40
CA ASN A 131 -2.96 17.12 4.83
C ASN A 131 -3.89 16.57 3.74
N GLY A 132 -3.62 15.38 3.20
CA GLY A 132 -4.53 14.62 2.35
C GLY A 132 -3.86 13.96 1.16
N PHE A 133 -4.65 13.62 0.16
CA PHE A 133 -4.23 12.92 -1.05
C PHE A 133 -4.39 13.81 -2.28
N VAL A 134 -3.31 13.96 -3.07
CA VAL A 134 -3.28 14.78 -4.28
C VAL A 134 -2.87 13.93 -5.48
N PRO A 135 -3.83 13.43 -6.28
CA PRO A 135 -3.54 12.67 -7.47
C PRO A 135 -3.48 13.55 -8.73
N VAL A 136 -2.64 13.18 -9.67
CA VAL A 136 -2.56 13.79 -11.02
C VAL A 136 -2.29 12.68 -12.03
N GLY A 137 -3.10 12.59 -13.08
CA GLY A 137 -2.92 11.56 -14.08
C GLY A 137 -3.76 11.73 -15.33
N THR A 138 -3.51 10.91 -16.33
CA THR A 138 -4.16 11.00 -17.65
C THR A 138 -5.66 10.68 -17.60
N ASN A 139 -6.08 9.82 -16.68
CA ASN A 139 -7.48 9.46 -16.44
C ASN A 139 -8.11 10.20 -15.25
N ILE A 140 -7.54 11.33 -14.83
CA ILE A 140 -8.02 12.11 -13.69
C ILE A 140 -8.43 13.50 -14.20
N PRO A 141 -9.71 13.92 -14.05
CA PRO A 141 -10.12 15.26 -14.41
C PRO A 141 -9.31 16.31 -13.65
N LYS A 142 -8.84 17.34 -14.36
CA LYS A 142 -7.95 18.36 -13.81
C LYS A 142 -8.57 19.07 -12.60
N GLU A 143 -9.89 19.22 -12.58
CA GLU A 143 -10.64 19.83 -11.50
C GLU A 143 -10.48 19.08 -10.18
N ILE A 144 -10.36 17.74 -10.23
CA ILE A 144 -10.14 16.91 -9.03
C ILE A 144 -8.74 17.15 -8.46
N SER A 145 -7.72 17.14 -9.32
CA SER A 145 -6.34 17.42 -8.93
C SER A 145 -6.19 18.82 -8.34
N ASP A 146 -6.84 19.82 -8.95
CA ASP A 146 -6.79 21.21 -8.49
C ASP A 146 -7.54 21.42 -7.17
N ALA A 147 -8.70 20.78 -7.02
CA ALA A 147 -9.46 20.81 -5.77
C ALA A 147 -8.66 20.17 -4.61
N ALA A 148 -8.06 19.01 -4.85
CA ALA A 148 -7.22 18.32 -3.87
C ALA A 148 -6.02 19.19 -3.44
N ARG A 149 -5.29 19.76 -4.40
CA ARG A 149 -4.15 20.66 -4.12
C ARG A 149 -4.57 21.90 -3.32
N SER A 150 -5.72 22.49 -3.68
CA SER A 150 -6.25 23.67 -2.97
C SER A 150 -6.63 23.34 -1.53
N ALA A 151 -7.20 22.16 -1.28
CA ALA A 151 -7.55 21.70 0.05
C ALA A 151 -6.29 21.55 0.92
N VAL A 152 -5.27 20.84 0.43
CA VAL A 152 -3.98 20.66 1.13
C VAL A 152 -3.34 22.01 1.45
N GLN A 153 -3.24 22.91 0.47
CA GLN A 153 -2.64 24.23 0.65
C GLN A 153 -3.37 25.07 1.70
N SER A 154 -4.71 24.96 1.78
CA SER A 154 -5.50 25.69 2.77
C SER A 154 -5.20 25.26 4.22
N LEU A 155 -4.89 23.97 4.43
CA LEU A 155 -4.54 23.41 5.72
C LEU A 155 -3.14 23.84 6.16
N GLU A 156 -2.19 23.85 5.22
CA GLU A 156 -0.82 24.30 5.49
C GLU A 156 -0.76 25.78 5.88
N VAL A 157 -1.49 26.64 5.16
CA VAL A 157 -1.59 28.08 5.49
C VAL A 157 -2.21 28.30 6.87
N ARG A 158 -3.24 27.52 7.24
CA ARG A 158 -3.87 27.59 8.58
C ARG A 158 -2.91 27.16 9.68
N ALA A 159 -2.02 26.20 9.41
CA ALA A 159 -0.99 25.80 10.35
C ALA A 159 0.06 26.89 10.55
N GLY A 160 0.53 27.52 9.46
CA GLY A 160 1.56 28.58 9.51
C GLY A 160 1.12 29.90 10.13
N LYS A 161 -0.19 30.20 10.17
CA LYS A 161 -0.72 31.47 10.70
C LYS A 161 -0.95 31.50 12.22
N ARG A 162 -0.65 30.40 12.93
CA ARG A 162 -0.79 30.30 14.40
C ARG A 162 0.50 30.60 15.17
N ASN A 163 1.52 31.15 14.51
CA ASN A 163 2.78 31.57 15.12
C ASN A 163 2.85 33.09 15.24
#